data_AF-A0A935KHH5-F1
#
_entry.id   AF-A0A935KHH5-F1
#
_cell.length_a   1.000
_cell.length_b   1.000
_cell.length_c   1.000
_cell.angle_alpha   90.00
_cell.angle_beta   90.00
_cell.angle_gamma   90.00
#
_symmetry.space_group_name_H-M   'P 1'
#
loop_
_entity.id
_entity.type
_entity.pdbx_description
1 polymer ?
#
loop_
_entity_poly.entity_id
_entity_poly.type
_entity_poly.pdbx_seq_one_letter_code
_entity_poly.pdbx_strand_id
1 'polypeptide(L)'
;MKFYLLVLPTIFLSQIIFSQSKIESDIESSLVNAKKGVYYALSNLQGKKAKFEKALIADDKLIAKVKVSKELNGIKIESTGFSQTNELTVVLYRSADSLIKDGYIKKSDLETYSDDE
;
A
#
# COMPACT_ATOMS: atom_id res chain seq x y z
N MET A 1 32.02 -1.65 -43.35
CA MET A 1 30.85 -2.53 -43.08
C MET A 1 30.90 -3.32 -41.77
N LYS A 2 32.06 -3.53 -41.12
CA LYS A 2 32.14 -4.33 -39.89
C LYS A 2 31.66 -3.62 -38.60
N PHE A 3 31.69 -2.28 -38.55
CA PHE A 3 31.24 -1.51 -37.37
C PHE A 3 29.73 -1.59 -37.12
N TYR A 4 28.90 -1.59 -38.17
CA TYR A 4 27.44 -1.69 -38.03
C TYR A 4 26.95 -2.97 -37.36
N LEU A 5 27.72 -4.06 -37.49
CA LEU A 5 27.41 -5.37 -36.92
C LEU A 5 27.55 -5.39 -35.39
N LEU A 6 28.31 -4.45 -34.81
CA LEU A 6 28.51 -4.29 -33.37
C LEU A 6 27.57 -3.25 -32.75
N VAL A 7 27.12 -2.25 -33.52
CA VAL A 7 26.18 -1.22 -33.04
C VAL A 7 24.76 -1.78 -32.86
N LEU A 8 24.32 -2.64 -33.78
CA LEU A 8 22.97 -3.24 -33.75
C LEU A 8 22.67 -3.98 -32.42
N PRO A 9 23.53 -4.89 -31.91
CA PRO A 9 23.26 -5.56 -30.63
C PRO A 9 23.30 -4.61 -29.42
N THR A 10 24.09 -3.54 -29.45
CA THR A 10 24.11 -2.55 -28.35
C THR A 10 22.82 -1.74 -28.23
N ILE A 11 22.17 -1.44 -29.37
CA ILE A 11 20.87 -0.76 -29.38
C ILE A 11 19.80 -1.68 -28.78
N PHE A 12 19.78 -2.97 -29.16
CA PHE A 12 18.81 -3.92 -28.62
C PHE A 12 18.97 -4.16 -27.11
N LEU A 13 20.21 -4.18 -26.58
CA LEU A 13 20.45 -4.29 -25.14
C LEU A 13 19.92 -3.07 -24.36
N SER A 14 20.05 -1.86 -24.91
CA SER A 14 19.60 -0.62 -24.25
C SER A 14 18.07 -0.55 -24.07
N GLN A 15 17.31 -1.11 -25.01
CA GLN A 15 15.85 -1.15 -24.96
C GLN A 15 15.33 -2.05 -23.83
N ILE A 16 16.03 -3.16 -23.57
CA ILE A 16 15.66 -4.12 -22.51
C ILE A 16 15.83 -3.47 -21.13
N ILE A 17 16.96 -2.78 -20.91
CA ILE A 17 17.25 -2.09 -19.63
C ILE A 17 16.22 -0.99 -19.36
N PHE A 18 15.83 -0.22 -20.39
CA PHE A 18 14.84 0.84 -20.27
C PHE A 18 13.46 0.30 -19.85
N SER A 19 13.01 -0.80 -20.47
CA SER A 19 11.72 -1.41 -20.13
C SER A 19 11.68 -1.93 -18.67
N GLN A 20 12.77 -2.51 -18.18
CA GLN A 20 12.85 -2.98 -16.80
C GLN A 20 12.81 -1.82 -15.81
N SER A 21 13.55 -0.73 -16.08
CA SER A 21 13.56 0.46 -15.22
C SER A 21 12.19 1.14 -15.10
N LYS A 22 11.41 1.14 -16.19
CA LYS A 22 10.05 1.70 -16.17
C LYS A 22 9.10 0.87 -15.29
N ILE A 23 9.17 -0.45 -15.39
CA ILE A 23 8.35 -1.35 -14.54
C ILE A 23 8.68 -1.13 -13.07
N GLU A 24 9.96 -1.04 -12.73
CA GLU A 24 10.42 -0.78 -11.36
C GLU A 24 9.89 0.56 -10.83
N SER A 25 10.00 1.63 -11.62
CA SER A 25 9.45 2.95 -11.26
C SER A 25 7.93 2.92 -11.07
N ASP A 26 7.20 2.15 -11.87
CA ASP A 26 5.74 2.02 -11.75
C ASP A 26 5.35 1.23 -10.48
N ILE A 27 6.13 0.21 -10.10
CA ILE A 27 5.99 -0.54 -8.84
C ILE A 27 6.28 0.37 -7.64
N GLU A 28 7.36 1.14 -7.67
CA GLU A 28 7.71 2.10 -6.62
C GLU A 28 6.61 3.14 -6.41
N SER A 29 6.05 3.65 -7.50
CA SER A 29 4.92 4.59 -7.47
C SER A 29 3.69 3.98 -6.80
N SER A 30 3.37 2.72 -7.14
CA SER A 30 2.26 1.98 -6.53
C SER A 30 2.51 1.75 -5.03
N LEU A 31 3.76 1.45 -4.64
CA LEU A 31 4.17 1.30 -3.24
C LEU A 31 4.03 2.61 -2.46
N VAL A 32 4.43 3.74 -3.03
CA VAL A 32 4.23 5.06 -2.42
C VAL A 32 2.76 5.31 -2.14
N ASN A 33 1.88 4.98 -3.08
CA ASN A 33 0.45 5.13 -2.89
C ASN A 33 -0.13 4.15 -1.86
N ALA A 34 0.32 2.88 -1.85
CA ALA A 34 -0.08 1.91 -0.83
C ALA A 34 0.32 2.39 0.59
N LYS A 35 1.51 2.99 0.75
CA LYS A 35 1.95 3.60 2.02
C LYS A 35 1.01 4.71 2.48
N LYS A 36 0.56 5.59 1.58
CA LYS A 36 -0.44 6.62 1.91
C LYS A 36 -1.72 6.01 2.46
N GLY A 37 -2.20 4.91 1.88
CA GLY A 37 -3.36 4.18 2.39
C GLY A 37 -3.14 3.59 3.79
N VAL A 38 -1.95 3.02 4.06
CA VAL A 38 -1.59 2.53 5.41
C VAL A 38 -1.61 3.66 6.43
N TYR A 39 -0.99 4.81 6.12
CA TYR A 39 -0.97 5.97 7.03
C TYR A 39 -2.37 6.55 7.26
N TYR A 40 -3.19 6.60 6.22
CA TYR A 40 -4.59 6.98 6.36
C TYR A 40 -5.33 6.02 7.30
N ALA A 41 -5.17 4.70 7.12
CA ALA A 41 -5.83 3.74 7.99
C ALA A 41 -5.41 3.93 9.45
N LEU A 42 -4.11 3.97 9.73
CA LEU A 42 -3.57 4.13 11.08
C LEU A 42 -4.05 5.42 11.77
N SER A 43 -4.04 6.55 11.05
CA SER A 43 -4.53 7.83 11.58
C SER A 43 -6.04 7.88 11.83
N ASN A 44 -6.80 6.96 11.21
CA ASN A 44 -8.26 6.89 11.30
C ASN A 44 -8.75 5.74 12.20
N LEU A 45 -7.86 5.07 12.94
CA LEU A 45 -8.26 4.03 13.89
C LEU A 45 -8.96 4.59 15.13
N GLN A 46 -8.55 5.78 15.60
CA GLN A 46 -9.18 6.42 16.76
C GLN A 46 -10.61 6.85 16.43
N GLY A 47 -11.58 6.41 17.23
CA GLY A 47 -12.98 6.85 17.13
C GLY A 47 -13.76 6.32 15.93
N LYS A 48 -13.22 5.39 15.14
CA LYS A 48 -13.96 4.66 14.09
C LYS A 48 -14.16 3.21 14.46
N LYS A 49 -15.21 2.58 13.89
CA LYS A 49 -15.42 1.13 14.00
C LYS A 49 -14.15 0.41 13.54
N ALA A 50 -13.80 -0.66 14.25
CA ALA A 50 -12.65 -1.55 14.01
C ALA A 50 -12.52 -2.11 12.57
N LYS A 51 -13.54 -1.90 11.75
CA LYS A 51 -13.64 -2.35 10.37
C LYS A 51 -14.12 -1.20 9.49
N PHE A 52 -13.33 -0.84 8.50
CA PHE A 52 -13.72 0.14 7.50
C PHE A 52 -13.00 -0.07 6.17
N GLU A 53 -13.56 0.47 5.11
CA GLU A 53 -12.98 0.47 3.78
C GLU A 53 -13.08 1.88 3.19
N LYS A 54 -12.02 2.34 2.53
CA LYS A 54 -11.96 3.67 1.95
C LYS A 54 -11.13 3.70 0.66
N ALA A 55 -11.66 4.36 -0.35
CA ALA A 55 -10.91 4.78 -1.53
C ALA A 55 -10.30 6.17 -1.29
N LEU A 56 -9.01 6.31 -1.60
CA LEU A 56 -8.29 7.57 -1.65
C LEU A 56 -8.17 7.98 -3.12
N ILE A 57 -8.77 9.11 -3.45
CA ILE A 57 -8.77 9.70 -4.80
C ILE A 57 -7.99 11.01 -4.73
N ALA A 58 -7.06 11.20 -5.65
CA ALA A 58 -6.31 12.44 -5.83
C ALA A 58 -6.08 12.66 -7.33
N ASP A 59 -6.13 13.91 -7.77
CA ASP A 59 -5.96 14.29 -9.18
C ASP A 59 -6.84 13.48 -10.14
N ASP A 60 -8.13 13.33 -9.78
CA ASP A 60 -9.14 12.55 -10.48
C ASP A 60 -8.77 11.07 -10.72
N LYS A 61 -7.87 10.53 -9.91
CA LYS A 61 -7.40 9.14 -9.98
C LYS A 61 -7.57 8.42 -8.65
N LEU A 62 -7.96 7.15 -8.70
CA LEU A 62 -7.86 6.25 -7.56
C LEU A 62 -6.37 6.02 -7.27
N ILE A 63 -5.87 6.55 -6.17
CA ILE A 63 -4.46 6.36 -5.78
C ILE A 63 -4.30 5.19 -4.83
N ALA A 64 -5.25 4.97 -3.92
CA ALA A 64 -5.19 3.83 -3.02
C ALA A 64 -6.58 3.37 -2.58
N LYS A 65 -6.69 2.09 -2.24
CA LYS A 65 -7.85 1.48 -1.61
C LYS A 65 -7.38 0.80 -0.34
N VAL A 66 -7.95 1.20 0.79
CA VAL A 66 -7.57 0.66 2.09
C VAL A 66 -8.75 -0.02 2.76
N LYS A 67 -8.49 -1.18 3.35
CA LYS A 67 -9.43 -1.97 4.12
C LYS A 67 -8.78 -2.33 5.45
N VAL A 68 -9.50 -2.04 6.53
CA VAL A 68 -9.13 -2.44 7.88
C VAL A 68 -10.13 -3.49 8.34
N SER A 69 -9.65 -4.63 8.81
CA SER A 69 -10.44 -5.65 9.49
C SER A 69 -9.94 -5.85 10.91
N LYS A 70 -10.89 -6.12 11.80
CA LYS A 70 -10.63 -6.61 13.15
C LYS A 70 -10.15 -8.05 13.07
N GLU A 71 -9.11 -8.35 13.81
CA GLU A 71 -8.58 -9.70 14.02
C GLU A 71 -8.53 -9.98 15.53
N LEU A 72 -8.33 -11.23 15.94
CA LEU A 72 -8.09 -11.54 17.34
C LEU A 72 -6.84 -10.79 17.83
N ASN A 73 -6.97 -10.01 18.91
CA ASN A 73 -5.89 -9.22 19.52
C ASN A 73 -5.26 -8.15 18.62
N GLY A 74 -5.95 -7.70 17.57
CA GLY A 74 -5.38 -6.70 16.69
C GLY A 74 -6.24 -6.37 15.47
N ILE A 75 -5.56 -5.88 14.44
CA ILE A 75 -6.17 -5.55 13.16
C ILE A 75 -5.29 -6.03 12.01
N LYS A 76 -5.92 -6.19 10.86
CA LYS A 76 -5.28 -6.34 9.56
C LYS A 76 -5.60 -5.12 8.71
N ILE A 77 -4.59 -4.52 8.12
CA ILE A 77 -4.70 -3.40 7.18
C ILE A 77 -4.25 -3.91 5.80
N GLU A 78 -5.13 -3.85 4.83
CA GLU A 78 -4.84 -4.13 3.42
C GLU A 78 -4.90 -2.81 2.67
N SER A 79 -3.77 -2.37 2.12
CA SER A 79 -3.68 -1.12 1.37
C SER A 79 -3.17 -1.40 -0.03
N THR A 80 -4.05 -1.31 -1.01
CA THR A 80 -3.74 -1.43 -2.44
C THR A 80 -3.45 -0.05 -3.00
N GLY A 81 -2.22 0.20 -3.45
CA GLY A 81 -1.83 1.41 -4.16
C GLY A 81 -1.86 1.19 -5.67
N PHE A 82 -2.32 2.20 -6.41
CA PHE A 82 -2.48 2.16 -7.86
C PHE A 82 -1.54 3.14 -8.54
N SER A 83 -0.92 2.73 -9.64
CA SER A 83 -0.17 3.61 -10.55
C SER A 83 -0.24 3.08 -11.98
N GLN A 84 -0.80 3.89 -12.89
CA GLN A 84 -1.01 3.51 -14.28
C GLN A 84 -1.83 2.22 -14.40
N THR A 85 -1.23 1.13 -14.87
CA THR A 85 -1.86 -0.20 -14.98
C THR A 85 -1.45 -1.15 -13.85
N ASN A 86 -0.72 -0.66 -12.85
CA ASN A 86 -0.16 -1.46 -11.78
C ASN A 86 -0.95 -1.24 -10.49
N GLU A 87 -1.11 -2.34 -9.75
CA GLU A 87 -1.63 -2.34 -8.40
C GLU A 87 -0.67 -3.12 -7.50
N LEU A 88 -0.44 -2.60 -6.29
CA LEU A 88 0.39 -3.24 -5.29
C LEU A 88 -0.33 -3.21 -3.96
N THR A 89 -0.50 -4.38 -3.34
CA THR A 89 -1.15 -4.48 -2.03
C THR A 89 -0.11 -4.70 -0.94
N VAL A 90 -0.07 -3.78 0.03
CA VAL A 90 0.66 -3.95 1.29
C VAL A 90 -0.32 -4.47 2.34
N VAL A 91 0.00 -5.60 2.96
CA VAL A 91 -0.75 -6.16 4.08
C VAL A 91 0.04 -5.98 5.36
N LEU A 92 -0.55 -5.33 6.35
CA LEU A 92 0.05 -5.06 7.65
C LEU A 92 -0.82 -5.65 8.76
N TYR A 93 -0.21 -6.43 9.64
CA TYR A 93 -0.85 -6.95 10.86
C TYR A 93 -0.30 -6.19 12.07
N ARG A 94 -1.18 -5.75 12.96
CA ARG A 94 -0.80 -4.98 14.15
C ARG A 94 -1.57 -5.48 15.36
N SER A 95 -0.85 -5.82 16.43
CA SER A 95 -1.48 -6.12 17.72
C SER A 95 -2.05 -4.87 18.36
N ALA A 96 -3.10 -5.02 19.16
CA ALA A 96 -3.67 -3.92 19.93
C ALA A 96 -2.64 -3.25 20.82
N ASP A 97 -1.79 -4.02 21.50
CA ASP A 97 -0.71 -3.49 22.34
C ASP A 97 0.25 -2.58 21.55
N SER A 98 0.63 -3.00 20.34
CA SER A 98 1.51 -2.19 19.48
C SER A 98 0.81 -0.93 18.98
N LEU A 99 -0.50 -0.99 18.73
CA LEU A 99 -1.28 0.18 18.32
C LEU A 99 -1.47 1.16 19.47
N ILE A 100 -1.62 0.69 20.71
CA ILE A 100 -1.68 1.52 21.91
C ILE A 100 -0.32 2.18 22.17
N LYS A 101 0.75 1.38 22.15
CA LYS A 101 2.12 1.85 22.37
C LYS A 101 2.51 2.96 21.39
N ASP A 102 2.11 2.82 20.14
CA ASP A 102 2.40 3.78 19.08
C ASP A 102 1.39 4.93 19.01
N GLY A 103 0.37 4.94 19.87
CA GLY A 103 -0.61 6.02 19.99
C GLY A 103 -1.71 6.03 18.91
N TYR A 104 -1.93 4.92 18.21
CA TYR A 104 -2.96 4.81 17.18
C TYR A 104 -4.36 4.48 17.72
N ILE A 105 -4.47 3.89 18.92
CA ILE A 105 -5.75 3.62 19.60
C ILE A 105 -5.60 3.85 21.11
N LYS A 106 -6.71 4.05 21.82
CA LYS A 106 -6.75 4.11 23.29
C LYS A 106 -7.06 2.74 23.88
N LYS A 107 -6.66 2.52 25.14
CA LYS A 107 -6.97 1.28 25.88
C LYS A 107 -8.48 1.05 26.05
N SER A 108 -9.27 2.13 26.13
CA SER A 108 -10.74 2.05 26.19
C SER A 108 -11.37 1.57 24.89
N ASP A 109 -10.70 1.77 23.75
CA ASP A 109 -11.27 1.39 22.46
C ASP A 109 -11.37 -0.14 22.37
N LEU A 110 -10.46 -0.89 23.02
CA LEU A 110 -10.42 -2.36 23.08
C LEU A 110 -11.68 -3.03 23.66
N GLU A 111 -12.42 -2.37 24.55
CA GLU A 111 -13.59 -3.00 25.20
C GLU A 111 -14.80 -3.07 24.25
N THR A 112 -14.84 -2.22 23.21
CA THR A 112 -15.80 -2.37 22.09
C THR A 112 -15.42 -3.52 21.15
N TYR A 113 -14.34 -4.27 21.44
CA TYR A 113 -13.87 -5.40 20.64
C TYR A 113 -14.23 -6.78 21.24
N SER A 114 -14.84 -6.86 22.42
CA SER A 114 -15.27 -8.13 23.03
C SER A 114 -16.75 -8.45 22.86
N ASP A 115 -17.59 -7.47 22.49
CA ASP A 115 -19.04 -7.58 22.74
C ASP A 115 -19.89 -7.90 21.50
N ASP A 116 -19.28 -8.09 20.33
CA ASP A 116 -19.96 -8.52 19.10
C ASP A 116 -19.58 -9.98 18.78
N GLU A 117 -20.05 -10.94 19.60
CA GLU A 117 -20.24 -12.35 19.23
C GLU A 117 -21.68 -12.59 18.77
#